data_AF-A0A1J3CKG9-F1
#
_entry.id   AF-A0A1J3CKG9-F1
#
_cell.length_a   1.000
_cell.length_b   1.000
_cell.length_c   1.000
_cell.angle_alpha   90.00
_cell.angle_beta   90.00
_cell.angle_gamma   90.00
#
_symmetry.space_group_name_H-M   'P 1'
#
loop_
_entity.id
_entity.type
_entity.pdbx_description
1 polymer ?
#
loop_
_entity_poly.entity_id
_entity_poly.type
_entity_poly.pdbx_seq_one_letter_code
_entity_poly.pdbx_strand_id
1 'polypeptide(L)'
;EDSESKRRNFLGKIAESNAMTESSDLLAKAKDLLRTKSLREVAEAIYPLLQDQETTEYESSLALFKFCVDNAPDALTLKLLKVYPSSYCPVFRFRWIYMLFETITYLRNCNFRFSPTYLPRIKPYLIACVKMEGSKDSEIKILGRIVSFVAYNVANGGGGEWSELSDCILKFANDEPRRACLVVLELPLAYGRFINRFANAVLDRAKTVLLAPQLVGAKDWGMVLQTAIKIGVLLSDSRNAVET
;
A
#
# COMPACT_ATOMS: atom_id res chain seq x y z
N GLU A 1 -10.70 6.55 18.24
CA GLU A 1 -11.15 7.93 17.95
C GLU A 1 -10.00 8.86 17.52
N ASP A 2 -8.85 8.88 18.21
CA ASP A 2 -7.71 9.77 17.85
C ASP A 2 -7.13 9.51 16.45
N SER A 3 -6.97 8.25 16.03
CA SER A 3 -6.43 7.89 14.70
C SER A 3 -7.35 8.29 13.54
N GLU A 4 -8.67 8.12 13.68
CA GLU A 4 -9.63 8.51 12.64
C GLU A 4 -9.86 10.02 12.57
N SER A 5 -9.72 10.73 13.69
CA SER A 5 -9.73 12.19 13.72
C SER A 5 -8.50 12.75 13.00
N LYS A 6 -7.30 12.25 13.36
CA LYS A 6 -6.03 12.61 12.69
C LYS A 6 -6.04 12.26 11.20
N ARG A 7 -6.64 11.13 10.84
CA ARG A 7 -6.85 10.72 9.44
C ARG A 7 -7.66 11.74 8.65
N ARG A 8 -8.84 12.11 9.15
CA ARG A 8 -9.72 13.08 8.51
C ARG A 8 -9.04 14.44 8.37
N ASN A 9 -8.26 14.84 9.38
CA ASN A 9 -7.46 16.07 9.33
C ASN A 9 -6.40 16.01 8.22
N PHE A 10 -5.58 14.96 8.15
CA PHE A 10 -4.52 14.86 7.13
C PHE A 10 -5.07 14.77 5.69
N LEU A 11 -6.15 14.00 5.47
CA LEU A 11 -6.81 13.95 4.17
C LEU A 11 -7.44 15.30 3.78
N GLY A 12 -8.08 15.98 4.75
CA GLY A 12 -8.62 17.33 4.55
C GLY A 12 -7.53 18.31 4.13
N LYS A 13 -6.38 18.27 4.83
CA LYS A 13 -5.20 19.04 4.47
C LYS A 13 -4.75 18.75 3.05
N ILE A 14 -4.57 17.48 2.65
CA ILE A 14 -4.16 17.15 1.27
C ILE A 14 -5.15 17.72 0.23
N ALA A 15 -6.45 17.69 0.52
CA ALA A 15 -7.48 18.14 -0.42
C ALA A 15 -7.61 19.68 -0.56
N GLU A 16 -7.09 20.46 0.40
CA GLU A 16 -7.15 21.93 0.35
C GLU A 16 -6.18 22.50 -0.71
N SER A 17 -6.75 23.13 -1.73
CA SER A 17 -6.06 23.84 -2.81
C SER A 17 -5.68 25.26 -2.38
N ASN A 18 -4.38 25.56 -2.35
CA ASN A 18 -3.88 26.93 -2.22
C ASN A 18 -3.26 27.37 -3.55
N ALA A 19 -3.84 28.40 -4.17
CA ALA A 19 -3.42 28.89 -5.47
C ALA A 19 -2.40 30.04 -5.37
N MET A 20 -1.33 29.87 -6.15
CA MET A 20 -0.56 30.86 -6.91
C MET A 20 0.13 32.02 -6.17
N THR A 21 1.37 31.77 -5.73
CA THR A 21 2.54 32.66 -5.97
C THR A 21 3.90 31.97 -5.72
N GLU A 22 3.96 30.82 -5.05
CA GLU A 22 5.20 30.09 -4.69
C GLU A 22 5.59 28.96 -5.67
N SER A 23 4.92 28.86 -6.82
CA SER A 23 4.94 27.66 -7.68
C SER A 23 6.32 27.31 -8.26
N SER A 24 7.19 28.30 -8.56
CA SER A 24 8.49 28.03 -9.19
C SER A 24 9.52 27.44 -8.22
N ASP A 25 9.57 27.92 -6.98
CA ASP A 25 10.48 27.40 -5.95
C ASP A 25 10.06 25.99 -5.51
N LEU A 26 8.76 25.78 -5.32
CA LEU A 26 8.19 24.45 -5.05
C LEU A 26 8.48 23.46 -6.17
N LEU A 27 8.40 23.89 -7.43
CA LEU A 27 8.73 23.05 -8.57
C LEU A 27 10.20 22.60 -8.56
N ALA A 28 11.12 23.51 -8.23
CA ALA A 28 12.55 23.19 -8.13
C ALA A 28 12.79 22.18 -7.00
N LYS A 29 12.28 22.47 -5.79
CA LYS A 29 12.37 21.58 -4.62
C LYS A 29 11.76 20.20 -4.87
N ALA A 30 10.60 20.14 -5.53
CA ALA A 30 9.94 18.88 -5.88
C ALA A 30 10.77 18.06 -6.87
N LYS A 31 11.34 18.70 -7.90
CA LYS A 31 12.23 18.03 -8.85
C LYS A 31 13.46 17.48 -8.14
N ASP A 32 14.07 18.24 -7.24
CA ASP A 32 15.24 17.82 -6.49
C ASP A 32 14.92 16.65 -5.56
N LEU A 33 13.82 16.75 -4.80
CA LEU A 33 13.32 15.68 -3.94
C LEU A 33 13.05 14.38 -4.72
N LEU A 34 12.42 14.48 -5.89
CA LEU A 34 12.09 13.30 -6.69
C LEU A 34 13.30 12.72 -7.42
N ARG A 35 14.32 13.53 -7.74
CA ARG A 35 15.55 13.10 -8.42
C ARG A 35 16.66 12.63 -7.49
N THR A 36 16.71 13.09 -6.24
CA THR A 36 17.81 12.73 -5.33
C THR A 36 17.96 11.22 -5.18
N LYS A 37 19.19 10.71 -5.09
CA LYS A 37 19.43 9.30 -4.79
C LYS A 37 19.43 9.03 -3.28
N SER A 38 19.58 10.08 -2.47
CA SER A 38 19.65 9.99 -1.01
C SER A 38 18.25 9.75 -0.44
N LEU A 39 18.03 8.55 0.11
CA LEU A 39 16.78 8.25 0.84
C LEU A 39 16.70 9.04 2.15
N ARG A 40 17.85 9.40 2.73
CA ARG A 40 17.94 10.22 3.93
C ARG A 40 17.40 11.63 3.68
N GLU A 41 17.81 12.28 2.60
CA GLU A 41 17.31 13.62 2.25
C GLU A 41 15.79 13.62 2.03
N VAL A 42 15.25 12.56 1.43
CA VAL A 42 13.80 12.40 1.28
C VAL A 42 13.12 12.25 2.63
N ALA A 43 13.71 11.44 3.52
CA ALA A 43 13.18 11.26 4.87
C ALA A 43 13.19 12.58 5.64
N GLU A 44 14.29 13.33 5.59
CA GLU A 44 14.45 14.64 6.24
C GLU A 44 13.45 15.67 5.72
N ALA A 45 13.24 15.75 4.40
CA ALA A 45 12.28 16.68 3.80
C ALA A 45 10.82 16.42 4.20
N ILE A 46 10.49 15.18 4.55
CA ILE A 46 9.13 14.74 4.90
C ILE A 46 8.96 14.60 6.41
N TYR A 47 10.05 14.47 7.16
CA TYR A 47 10.06 14.25 8.61
C TYR A 47 9.18 15.24 9.39
N PRO A 48 9.12 16.55 9.04
CA PRO A 48 8.20 17.47 9.71
C PRO A 48 6.74 17.02 9.65
N LEU A 49 6.28 16.38 8.58
CA LEU A 49 4.91 15.86 8.44
C LEU A 49 4.60 14.67 9.36
N LEU A 50 5.64 14.03 9.89
CA LEU A 50 5.51 12.92 10.82
C LEU A 50 5.52 13.39 12.26
N GLN A 51 5.73 14.69 12.53
CA GLN A 51 5.69 15.28 13.86
C GLN A 51 4.25 15.62 14.26
N ASP A 52 4.04 15.71 15.57
CA ASP A 52 2.74 16.07 16.14
C ASP A 52 2.54 17.61 16.21
N GLN A 53 3.52 18.41 15.82
CA GLN A 53 3.50 19.88 15.90
C GLN A 53 3.49 20.54 14.52
N GLU A 54 2.58 21.50 14.33
CA GLU A 54 2.48 22.35 13.13
C GLU A 54 3.45 23.52 13.23
N THR A 55 4.69 23.29 12.83
CA THR A 55 5.75 24.32 12.75
C THR A 55 5.80 24.95 11.35
N THR A 56 6.61 25.99 11.18
CA THR A 56 6.92 26.55 9.84
C THR A 56 7.55 25.51 8.91
N GLU A 57 8.33 24.58 9.46
CA GLU A 57 8.89 23.43 8.73
C GLU A 57 7.80 22.45 8.30
N TYR A 58 6.79 22.20 9.16
CA TYR A 58 5.63 21.38 8.82
C TYR A 58 4.88 21.96 7.61
N GLU A 59 4.54 23.25 7.63
CA GLU A 59 3.83 23.91 6.53
C GLU A 59 4.63 23.88 5.22
N SER A 60 5.95 24.10 5.30
CA SER A 60 6.85 24.03 4.15
C SER A 60 6.91 22.62 3.55
N SER A 61 7.04 21.60 4.39
CA SER A 61 7.01 20.19 3.97
C SER A 61 5.64 19.80 3.43
N LEU A 62 4.56 20.35 3.98
CA LEU A 62 3.19 20.06 3.54
C LEU A 62 2.94 20.64 2.16
N ALA A 63 3.33 21.89 1.92
CA ALA A 63 3.25 22.54 0.61
C ALA A 63 4.04 21.75 -0.45
N LEU A 64 5.27 21.35 -0.13
CA LEU A 64 6.10 20.53 -1.03
C LEU A 64 5.47 19.17 -1.31
N PHE A 65 4.95 18.51 -0.27
CA PHE A 65 4.32 17.20 -0.38
C PHE A 65 3.06 17.26 -1.25
N LYS A 66 2.15 18.20 -0.97
CA LYS A 66 0.96 18.46 -1.79
C LYS A 66 1.32 18.69 -3.25
N PHE A 67 2.30 19.56 -3.50
CA PHE A 67 2.78 19.82 -4.85
C PHE A 67 3.25 18.54 -5.54
N CYS A 68 3.97 17.65 -4.84
CA CYS A 68 4.38 16.36 -5.39
C CYS A 68 3.21 15.40 -5.63
N VAL A 69 2.20 15.38 -4.76
CA VAL A 69 0.98 14.58 -4.93
C VAL A 69 0.21 15.00 -6.17
N ASP A 70 0.10 16.31 -6.41
CA ASP A 70 -0.66 16.84 -7.54
C ASP A 70 0.07 16.70 -8.88
N ASN A 71 1.40 16.84 -8.87
CA ASN A 71 2.18 16.93 -10.12
C ASN A 71 2.95 15.65 -10.49
N ALA A 72 3.29 14.80 -9.51
CA ALA A 72 4.11 13.61 -9.74
C ALA A 72 3.81 12.45 -8.76
N PRO A 73 2.54 12.04 -8.58
CA PRO A 73 2.14 11.03 -7.60
C PRO A 73 2.83 9.66 -7.78
N ASP A 74 3.10 9.26 -9.03
CA ASP A 74 3.82 8.03 -9.35
C ASP A 74 5.25 8.03 -8.79
N ALA A 75 5.96 9.13 -9.03
CA ALA A 75 7.33 9.32 -8.61
C ALA A 75 7.43 9.44 -7.09
N LEU A 76 6.49 10.17 -6.48
CA LEU A 76 6.38 10.29 -5.03
C LEU A 76 6.14 8.92 -4.41
N THR A 77 5.14 8.17 -4.87
CA THR A 77 4.83 6.82 -4.38
C THR A 77 6.07 5.92 -4.42
N LEU A 78 6.76 5.87 -5.57
CA LEU A 78 7.98 5.09 -5.71
C LEU A 78 9.06 5.52 -4.70
N LYS A 79 9.21 6.82 -4.47
CA LYS A 79 10.18 7.37 -3.53
C LYS A 79 9.86 6.97 -2.09
N LEU A 80 8.60 7.15 -1.68
CA LEU A 80 8.12 6.82 -0.34
C LEU A 80 8.29 5.32 -0.04
N LEU A 81 8.00 4.44 -1.01
CA LEU A 81 8.22 3.00 -0.87
C LEU A 81 9.70 2.64 -0.69
N LYS A 82 10.62 3.40 -1.27
CA LYS A 82 12.06 3.17 -1.07
C LYS A 82 12.54 3.61 0.30
N VAL A 83 11.97 4.69 0.84
CA VAL A 83 12.35 5.20 2.16
C VAL A 83 11.82 4.30 3.28
N TYR A 84 10.63 3.71 3.13
CA TYR A 84 10.00 2.90 4.17
C TYR A 84 10.93 1.82 4.79
N PRO A 85 11.62 0.97 4.00
CA PRO A 85 12.54 -0.03 4.56
C PRO A 85 13.81 0.54 5.19
N SER A 86 14.16 1.81 4.89
CA SER A 86 15.38 2.46 5.40
C SER A 86 15.22 3.04 6.82
N SER A 87 13.99 3.08 7.35
CA SER A 87 13.72 3.61 8.70
C SER A 87 14.07 2.60 9.79
N TYR A 88 15.05 2.94 10.63
CA TYR A 88 15.44 2.15 11.81
C TYR A 88 14.43 2.21 12.96
N CYS A 89 13.60 3.26 13.01
CA CYS A 89 12.61 3.44 14.08
C CYS A 89 11.24 2.88 13.66
N PRO A 90 10.67 1.90 14.39
CA PRO A 90 9.37 1.33 14.07
C PRO A 90 8.22 2.33 14.09
N VAL A 91 8.29 3.36 14.96
CA VAL A 91 7.25 4.40 15.07
C VAL A 91 7.24 5.28 13.81
N PHE A 92 8.41 5.77 13.40
CA PHE A 92 8.51 6.57 12.18
C PHE A 92 8.20 5.74 10.94
N ARG A 93 8.64 4.47 10.91
CA ARG A 93 8.30 3.52 9.85
C ARG A 93 6.78 3.34 9.70
N PHE A 94 6.05 3.20 10.80
CA PHE A 94 4.59 3.13 10.79
C PHE A 94 3.93 4.43 10.31
N ARG A 95 4.35 5.59 10.85
CA ARG A 95 3.81 6.90 10.43
C ARG A 95 4.05 7.14 8.93
N TRP A 96 5.20 6.72 8.42
CA TRP A 96 5.57 6.82 7.00
C TRP A 96 4.63 6.01 6.10
N ILE A 97 4.46 4.71 6.37
CA ILE A 97 3.60 3.87 5.54
C ILE A 97 2.14 4.27 5.65
N TYR A 98 1.73 4.78 6.82
CA TYR A 98 0.40 5.33 7.03
C TYR A 98 0.16 6.59 6.16
N MET A 99 1.12 7.52 6.12
CA MET A 99 1.06 8.70 5.26
C MET A 99 0.94 8.31 3.77
N LEU A 100 1.73 7.32 3.32
CA LEU A 100 1.61 6.79 1.96
C LEU A 100 0.22 6.18 1.69
N PHE A 101 -0.34 5.46 2.66
CA PHE A 101 -1.68 4.91 2.55
C PHE A 101 -2.78 5.98 2.45
N GLU A 102 -2.70 7.05 3.24
CA GLU A 102 -3.64 8.17 3.12
C GLU A 102 -3.51 8.86 1.75
N THR A 103 -2.29 9.05 1.28
CA THR A 103 -2.02 9.60 -0.06
C THR A 103 -2.63 8.74 -1.15
N ILE A 104 -2.46 7.42 -1.07
CA ILE A 104 -3.05 6.47 -2.02
C ILE A 104 -4.58 6.44 -1.94
N THR A 105 -5.15 6.61 -0.74
CA THR A 105 -6.59 6.72 -0.55
C THR A 105 -7.13 7.98 -1.23
N TYR A 106 -6.46 9.12 -1.05
CA TYR A 106 -6.78 10.37 -1.75
C TYR A 106 -6.71 10.18 -3.27
N LEU A 107 -5.59 9.65 -3.79
CA LEU A 107 -5.41 9.40 -5.22
C LEU A 107 -6.50 8.48 -5.79
N ARG A 108 -6.87 7.42 -5.06
CA ARG A 108 -7.98 6.54 -5.46
C ARG A 108 -9.30 7.30 -5.58
N ASN A 109 -9.61 8.18 -4.63
CA ASN A 109 -10.84 8.98 -4.64
C ASN A 109 -10.85 9.99 -5.81
N CYS A 110 -9.68 10.44 -6.24
CA CYS A 110 -9.50 11.28 -7.44
C CYS A 110 -9.49 10.46 -8.75
N ASN A 111 -9.80 9.16 -8.71
CA ASN A 111 -9.71 8.24 -9.86
C ASN A 111 -8.32 8.20 -10.52
N PHE A 112 -7.27 8.52 -9.76
CA PHE A 112 -5.91 8.53 -10.26
C PHE A 112 -5.46 7.12 -10.69
N ARG A 113 -4.70 7.04 -11.78
CA ARG A 113 -4.07 5.80 -12.24
C ARG A 113 -2.58 5.98 -12.41
N PHE A 114 -1.80 5.03 -11.89
CA PHE A 114 -0.36 5.00 -12.10
C PHE A 114 -0.02 4.91 -13.59
N SER A 115 0.98 5.67 -14.03
CA SER A 115 1.52 5.53 -15.38
C SER A 115 2.03 4.09 -15.61
N PRO A 116 1.77 3.49 -16.78
CA PRO A 116 2.34 2.19 -17.15
C PRO A 116 3.86 2.13 -17.06
N THR A 117 4.56 3.27 -17.17
CA THR A 117 6.02 3.35 -17.05
C THR A 117 6.52 3.25 -15.61
N TYR A 118 5.68 3.61 -14.63
CA TYR A 118 6.02 3.56 -13.21
C TYR A 118 5.61 2.26 -12.53
N LEU A 119 4.55 1.59 -13.01
CA LEU A 119 4.10 0.32 -12.45
C LEU A 119 5.22 -0.73 -12.34
N PRO A 120 6.02 -1.03 -13.39
CA PRO A 120 7.14 -1.97 -13.29
C PRO A 120 8.20 -1.59 -12.24
N ARG A 121 8.30 -0.28 -11.93
CA ARG A 121 9.24 0.22 -10.93
C ARG A 121 8.66 0.13 -9.53
N ILE A 122 7.36 0.40 -9.35
CA ILE A 122 6.68 0.37 -8.05
C ILE A 122 6.53 -1.07 -7.53
N LYS A 123 6.12 -2.00 -8.40
CA LYS A 123 5.85 -3.41 -8.07
C LYS A 123 6.96 -4.07 -7.21
N PRO A 124 8.24 -4.09 -7.62
CA PRO A 124 9.28 -4.78 -6.87
C PRO A 124 9.55 -4.16 -5.50
N TYR A 125 9.51 -2.83 -5.37
CA TYR A 125 9.69 -2.18 -4.07
C TYR A 125 8.52 -2.45 -3.13
N LEU A 126 7.29 -2.48 -3.64
CA LEU A 126 6.14 -2.84 -2.80
C LEU A 126 6.23 -4.29 -2.31
N ILE A 127 6.60 -5.23 -3.18
CA ILE A 127 6.85 -6.63 -2.77
C ILE A 127 7.93 -6.70 -1.70
N ALA A 128 9.03 -5.95 -1.85
CA ALA A 128 10.10 -5.90 -0.86
C ALA A 128 9.59 -5.37 0.50
N CYS A 129 8.74 -4.33 0.49
CA CYS A 129 8.12 -3.80 1.72
C CYS A 129 7.24 -4.86 2.41
N VAL A 130 6.43 -5.60 1.64
CA VAL A 130 5.55 -6.65 2.18
C VAL A 130 6.36 -7.82 2.76
N LYS A 131 7.50 -8.16 2.15
CA LYS A 131 8.41 -9.22 2.60
C LYS A 131 9.24 -8.87 3.83
N MET A 132 9.25 -7.62 4.25
CA MET A 132 10.12 -7.16 5.32
C MET A 132 9.82 -7.90 6.64
N GLU A 133 10.86 -8.52 7.19
CA GLU A 133 10.79 -9.25 8.45
C GLU A 133 10.51 -8.31 9.62
N GLY A 134 9.87 -8.84 10.68
CA GLY A 134 9.51 -8.05 11.86
C GLY A 134 8.42 -6.97 11.65
N SER A 135 7.72 -7.00 10.51
CA SER A 135 6.56 -6.13 10.25
C SER A 135 5.36 -6.57 11.08
N LYS A 136 4.71 -5.63 11.78
CA LYS A 136 3.49 -5.90 12.54
C LYS A 136 2.30 -6.12 11.61
N ASP A 137 1.27 -6.84 12.07
CA ASP A 137 0.02 -7.05 11.31
C ASP A 137 -0.58 -5.74 10.79
N SER A 138 -0.53 -4.67 11.59
CA SER A 138 -1.06 -3.36 11.21
C SER A 138 -0.32 -2.77 10.00
N GLU A 139 1.01 -2.93 9.94
CA GLU A 139 1.83 -2.52 8.79
C GLU A 139 1.52 -3.38 7.57
N ILE A 140 1.40 -4.70 7.74
CA ILE A 140 1.05 -5.61 6.65
C ILE A 140 -0.34 -5.30 6.08
N LYS A 141 -1.33 -4.96 6.92
CA LYS A 141 -2.65 -4.52 6.44
C LYS A 141 -2.58 -3.23 5.63
N ILE A 142 -1.81 -2.24 6.11
CA ILE A 142 -1.61 -0.99 5.37
C ILE A 142 -0.93 -1.27 4.02
N LEU A 143 0.13 -2.08 4.02
CA LEU A 143 0.80 -2.52 2.79
C LEU A 143 -0.15 -3.30 1.87
N GLY A 144 -1.02 -4.15 2.41
CA GLY A 144 -2.06 -4.86 1.66
C GLY A 144 -3.01 -3.91 0.94
N ARG A 145 -3.41 -2.80 1.57
CA ARG A 145 -4.23 -1.76 0.91
C ARG A 145 -3.49 -1.02 -0.20
N ILE A 146 -2.19 -0.79 -0.02
CA ILE A 146 -1.33 -0.22 -1.05
C ILE A 146 -1.19 -1.21 -2.22
N VAL A 147 -0.97 -2.50 -1.93
CA VAL A 147 -0.96 -3.60 -2.90
C VAL A 147 -2.27 -3.64 -3.66
N SER A 148 -3.39 -3.50 -2.97
CA SER A 148 -4.73 -3.47 -3.57
C SER A 148 -4.86 -2.39 -4.63
N PHE A 149 -4.40 -1.17 -4.32
CA PHE A 149 -4.43 -0.06 -5.26
C PHE A 149 -3.53 -0.31 -6.47
N VAL A 150 -2.31 -0.81 -6.26
CA VAL A 150 -1.39 -1.12 -7.37
C VAL A 150 -1.92 -2.28 -8.22
N ALA A 151 -2.47 -3.34 -7.61
CA ALA A 151 -3.06 -4.47 -8.31
C ALA A 151 -4.24 -4.04 -9.20
N TYR A 152 -5.10 -3.15 -8.70
CA TYR A 152 -6.17 -2.54 -9.50
C TYR A 152 -5.63 -1.76 -10.71
N ASN A 153 -4.56 -0.99 -10.54
CA ASN A 153 -3.90 -0.27 -11.63
C ASN A 153 -3.29 -1.21 -12.66
N VAL A 154 -2.71 -2.32 -12.23
CA VAL A 154 -2.14 -3.34 -13.11
C VAL A 154 -3.22 -4.03 -13.93
N ALA A 155 -4.33 -4.40 -13.29
CA ALA A 155 -5.49 -5.03 -13.95
C ALA A 155 -6.08 -4.15 -15.06
N ASN A 156 -6.26 -2.86 -14.77
CA ASN A 156 -6.92 -1.91 -15.66
C ASN A 156 -5.98 -1.21 -16.65
N GLY A 157 -4.67 -1.37 -16.50
CA GLY A 157 -3.65 -0.69 -17.30
C GLY A 157 -3.14 -1.48 -18.50
N GLY A 158 -3.78 -2.62 -18.84
CA GLY A 158 -3.32 -3.52 -19.91
C GLY A 158 -2.03 -4.27 -19.61
N GLY A 159 -1.48 -4.13 -18.39
CA GLY A 159 -0.18 -4.67 -17.97
C GLY A 159 -0.19 -6.12 -17.51
N GLY A 160 -1.23 -6.89 -17.85
CA GLY A 160 -1.37 -8.30 -17.51
C GLY A 160 -1.55 -8.59 -16.01
N GLU A 161 -1.27 -9.83 -15.63
CA GLU A 161 -1.35 -10.29 -14.24
C GLU A 161 -0.05 -9.98 -13.48
N TRP A 162 -0.15 -9.70 -12.19
CA TRP A 162 1.00 -9.46 -11.32
C TRP A 162 1.51 -10.77 -10.73
N SER A 163 2.14 -11.59 -11.57
CA SER A 163 2.67 -12.91 -11.22
C SER A 163 3.57 -12.91 -9.99
N GLU A 164 4.42 -11.89 -9.86
CA GLU A 164 5.39 -11.77 -8.77
C GLU A 164 4.68 -11.60 -7.41
N LEU A 165 3.48 -11.00 -7.40
CA LEU A 165 2.66 -10.92 -6.21
C LEU A 165 2.02 -12.28 -5.88
N SER A 166 1.54 -13.03 -6.88
CA SER A 166 1.04 -14.40 -6.68
C SER A 166 2.10 -15.27 -6.04
N ASP A 167 3.33 -15.25 -6.58
CA ASP A 167 4.44 -16.07 -6.10
C ASP A 167 4.85 -15.65 -4.67
N CYS A 168 4.78 -14.36 -4.37
CA CYS A 168 4.99 -13.82 -3.02
C CYS A 168 3.95 -14.34 -2.03
N ILE A 169 2.65 -14.30 -2.39
CA ILE A 169 1.56 -14.79 -1.54
C ILE A 169 1.65 -16.31 -1.35
N LEU A 170 1.97 -17.06 -2.41
CA LEU A 170 2.19 -18.50 -2.32
C LEU A 170 3.30 -18.84 -1.33
N LYS A 171 4.43 -18.11 -1.39
CA LYS A 171 5.51 -18.30 -0.41
C LYS A 171 5.02 -18.02 1.01
N PHE A 172 4.30 -16.92 1.24
CA PHE A 172 3.72 -16.65 2.55
C PHE A 172 2.72 -17.72 2.99
N ALA A 173 1.91 -18.28 2.08
CA ALA A 173 0.95 -19.31 2.44
C ALA A 173 1.63 -20.55 3.05
N ASN A 174 2.86 -20.84 2.61
CA ASN A 174 3.67 -21.94 3.13
C ASN A 174 4.44 -21.55 4.40
N ASP A 175 5.10 -20.38 4.40
CA ASP A 175 6.06 -20.00 5.45
C ASP A 175 5.40 -19.19 6.58
N GLU A 176 4.52 -18.25 6.22
CA GLU A 176 3.89 -17.28 7.13
C GLU A 176 2.38 -17.10 6.81
N PRO A 177 1.53 -18.13 7.03
CA PRO A 177 0.14 -18.12 6.53
C PRO A 177 -0.69 -16.91 6.97
N ARG A 178 -0.40 -16.40 8.17
CA ARG A 178 -1.05 -15.22 8.73
C ARG A 178 -0.79 -13.98 7.88
N ARG A 179 0.45 -13.80 7.42
CA ARG A 179 0.85 -12.71 6.51
C ARG A 179 0.17 -12.86 5.15
N ALA A 180 0.08 -14.09 4.62
CA ALA A 180 -0.66 -14.35 3.38
C ALA A 180 -2.12 -13.90 3.49
N CYS A 181 -2.81 -14.28 4.57
CA CYS A 181 -4.20 -13.87 4.81
C CYS A 181 -4.36 -12.35 4.85
N LEU A 182 -3.48 -11.64 5.57
CA LEU A 182 -3.53 -10.19 5.68
C LEU A 182 -3.38 -9.48 4.33
N VAL A 183 -2.53 -9.99 3.43
CA VAL A 183 -2.38 -9.45 2.07
C VAL A 183 -3.60 -9.79 1.22
N VAL A 184 -4.07 -11.05 1.27
CA VAL A 184 -5.18 -11.53 0.44
C VAL A 184 -6.49 -10.80 0.73
N LEU A 185 -6.77 -10.53 2.00
CA LEU A 185 -8.00 -9.83 2.41
C LEU A 185 -8.15 -8.45 1.77
N GLU A 186 -7.04 -7.76 1.54
CA GLU A 186 -7.03 -6.41 0.99
C GLU A 186 -7.11 -6.39 -0.55
N LEU A 187 -6.92 -7.52 -1.23
CA LEU A 187 -6.93 -7.58 -2.70
C LEU A 187 -8.28 -7.12 -3.31
N PRO A 188 -8.25 -6.46 -4.50
CA PRO A 188 -9.46 -6.10 -5.21
C PRO A 188 -10.18 -7.34 -5.76
N LEU A 189 -11.51 -7.30 -5.83
CA LEU A 189 -12.33 -8.42 -6.33
C LEU A 189 -12.12 -8.70 -7.83
N ALA A 190 -11.85 -7.66 -8.62
CA ALA A 190 -11.70 -7.75 -10.07
C ALA A 190 -10.35 -8.34 -10.55
N TYR A 191 -9.69 -9.18 -9.76
CA TYR A 191 -8.33 -9.67 -10.02
C TYR A 191 -8.29 -11.20 -10.01
N GLY A 192 -8.93 -11.84 -10.99
CA GLY A 192 -9.29 -13.26 -10.93
C GLY A 192 -8.18 -14.28 -11.19
N ARG A 193 -7.59 -14.30 -12.39
CA ARG A 193 -6.71 -15.41 -12.83
C ARG A 193 -5.43 -15.59 -12.02
N PHE A 194 -4.87 -14.50 -11.46
CA PHE A 194 -3.64 -14.56 -10.67
C PHE A 194 -3.80 -15.37 -9.36
N ILE A 195 -5.03 -15.57 -8.90
CA ILE A 195 -5.37 -16.22 -7.62
C ILE A 195 -5.20 -17.72 -7.69
N ASN A 196 -5.42 -18.31 -8.87
CA ASN A 196 -5.29 -19.76 -9.07
C ASN A 196 -3.91 -20.29 -8.64
N ARG A 197 -2.87 -19.45 -8.67
CA ARG A 197 -1.52 -19.81 -8.26
C ARG A 197 -1.36 -20.04 -6.76
N PHE A 198 -2.14 -19.37 -5.91
CA PHE A 198 -2.00 -19.45 -4.45
C PHE A 198 -3.28 -19.89 -3.72
N ALA A 199 -4.43 -19.90 -4.40
CA ALA A 199 -5.74 -20.19 -3.81
C ALA A 199 -5.72 -21.48 -2.99
N ASN A 200 -5.28 -22.58 -3.62
CA ASN A 200 -5.27 -23.89 -2.98
C ASN A 200 -4.38 -23.91 -1.74
N ALA A 201 -3.16 -23.34 -1.81
CA ALA A 201 -2.25 -23.29 -0.66
C ALA A 201 -2.86 -22.51 0.52
N VAL A 202 -3.50 -21.37 0.26
CA VAL A 202 -4.17 -20.59 1.31
C VAL A 202 -5.41 -21.31 1.85
N LEU A 203 -6.21 -21.94 0.98
CA LEU A 203 -7.42 -22.67 1.36
C LEU A 203 -7.11 -23.96 2.14
N ASP A 204 -6.07 -24.70 1.76
CA ASP A 204 -5.63 -25.89 2.49
C ASP A 204 -5.19 -25.52 3.91
N ARG A 205 -4.46 -24.41 4.04
CA ARG A 205 -4.09 -23.89 5.35
C ARG A 205 -5.28 -23.39 6.15
N ALA A 206 -6.25 -22.76 5.48
CA ALA A 206 -7.51 -22.35 6.10
C ALA A 206 -8.28 -23.57 6.63
N LYS A 207 -8.34 -24.65 5.85
CA LYS A 207 -9.01 -25.91 6.21
C LYS A 207 -8.40 -26.52 7.48
N THR A 208 -7.08 -26.51 7.61
CA THR A 208 -6.39 -26.97 8.84
C THR A 208 -6.83 -26.18 10.08
N VAL A 209 -6.95 -24.85 9.97
CA VAL A 209 -7.39 -23.99 11.08
C VAL A 209 -8.88 -24.20 11.40
N LEU A 210 -9.71 -24.35 10.36
CA LEU A 210 -11.15 -24.56 10.52
C LEU A 210 -11.48 -25.93 11.13
N LEU A 211 -10.69 -26.97 10.83
CA LEU A 211 -10.88 -28.32 11.35
C LEU A 211 -10.28 -28.53 12.76
N ALA A 212 -9.40 -27.62 13.21
CA ALA A 212 -8.79 -27.68 14.53
C ALA A 212 -8.83 -26.33 15.26
N PRO A 213 -10.03 -25.76 15.50
CA PRO A 213 -10.20 -24.44 16.13
C PRO A 213 -9.57 -24.35 17.52
N GLN A 214 -9.52 -25.46 18.26
CA GLN A 214 -8.90 -25.54 19.59
C GLN A 214 -7.38 -25.33 19.60
N LEU A 215 -6.71 -25.42 18.45
CA LEU A 215 -5.27 -25.22 18.31
C LEU A 215 -4.90 -23.77 17.93
N VAL A 216 -5.90 -22.89 17.75
CA VAL A 216 -5.71 -21.56 17.17
C VAL A 216 -6.53 -20.51 17.94
N GLY A 217 -5.97 -19.32 18.15
CA GLY A 217 -6.71 -18.22 18.81
C GLY A 217 -7.90 -17.75 17.97
N ALA A 218 -9.01 -17.36 18.62
CA ALA A 218 -10.25 -16.93 17.95
C ALA A 218 -10.06 -15.81 16.90
N LYS A 219 -9.10 -14.91 17.12
CA LYS A 219 -8.76 -13.82 16.19
C LYS A 219 -8.16 -14.33 14.87
N ASP A 220 -7.38 -15.40 14.94
CA ASP A 220 -6.78 -16.01 13.75
C ASP A 220 -7.82 -16.83 12.98
N TRP A 221 -8.81 -17.40 13.68
CA TRP A 221 -9.93 -18.13 13.08
C TRP A 221 -10.83 -17.22 12.20
N GLY A 222 -11.24 -16.07 12.72
CA GLY A 222 -12.08 -15.13 11.96
C GLY A 222 -11.39 -14.59 10.70
N MET A 223 -10.10 -14.28 10.79
CA MET A 223 -9.32 -13.80 9.64
C MET A 223 -9.18 -14.88 8.55
N VAL A 224 -8.94 -16.13 8.96
CA VAL A 224 -8.85 -17.27 8.04
C VAL A 224 -10.17 -17.50 7.31
N LEU A 225 -11.30 -17.45 8.02
CA LEU A 225 -12.62 -17.62 7.41
C LEU A 225 -12.92 -16.49 6.39
N GLN A 226 -12.65 -15.24 6.75
CA GLN A 226 -12.79 -14.11 5.82
C GLN A 226 -11.92 -14.29 4.58
N THR A 227 -10.70 -14.81 4.75
CA THR A 227 -9.77 -15.07 3.64
C THR A 227 -10.30 -16.16 2.72
N ALA A 228 -10.82 -17.25 3.28
CA ALA A 228 -11.42 -18.33 2.50
C ALA A 228 -12.64 -17.85 1.68
N ILE A 229 -13.53 -17.07 2.30
CA ILE A 229 -14.68 -16.45 1.62
C ILE A 229 -14.19 -15.53 0.50
N LYS A 230 -13.20 -14.67 0.78
CA LYS A 230 -12.62 -13.74 -0.20
C LYS A 230 -12.07 -14.50 -1.42
N ILE A 231 -11.31 -15.58 -1.22
CA ILE A 231 -10.82 -16.44 -2.30
C ILE A 231 -11.99 -17.07 -3.08
N GLY A 232 -13.02 -17.56 -2.39
CA GLY A 232 -14.20 -18.14 -3.04
C GLY A 232 -14.93 -17.16 -3.97
N VAL A 233 -15.14 -15.91 -3.51
CA VAL A 233 -15.72 -14.83 -4.33
C VAL A 233 -14.84 -14.54 -5.53
N LEU A 234 -13.54 -14.36 -5.29
CA LEU A 234 -12.58 -14.06 -6.35
C LEU A 234 -12.49 -15.14 -7.44
N LEU A 235 -12.54 -16.42 -7.05
CA LEU A 235 -12.57 -17.53 -7.99
C LEU A 235 -13.87 -17.57 -8.79
N SER A 236 -15.00 -17.24 -8.18
CA SER A 236 -16.30 -17.19 -8.84
C SER A 236 -16.34 -16.08 -9.90
N ASP A 237 -15.88 -14.88 -9.55
CA ASP A 237 -15.77 -13.75 -10.48
C ASP A 237 -14.84 -14.07 -11.65
N SER A 238 -13.75 -14.80 -11.40
CA SER A 238 -12.80 -15.18 -12.45
C SER A 238 -13.38 -16.12 -13.50
N ARG A 239 -14.34 -16.98 -13.13
CA ARG A 239 -15.01 -17.92 -14.05
C ARG A 239 -16.03 -17.18 -14.92
N ASN A 240 -16.82 -16.31 -14.31
CA ASN A 240 -17.84 -15.52 -15.01
C ASN A 240 -17.22 -14.60 -16.10
N ALA A 241 -15.99 -14.10 -15.88
CA ALA A 241 -15.28 -13.26 -16.85
C ALA A 241 -14.67 -14.04 -18.03
N VAL A 242 -14.64 -15.37 -17.99
CA VAL A 242 -14.14 -16.23 -19.09
C VAL A 242 -15.29 -16.73 -19.97
N GLU A 243 -16.52 -16.69 -19.47
CA GLU A 243 -17.74 -17.17 -20.16
C GLU A 243 -18.48 -16.07 -20.95
N THR A 244 -17.99 -14.82 -20.92
CA THR A 244 -18.48 -13.67 -21.72
C THR A 244 -17.49 -13.25 -22.77
#